data_AF-A0A956KXU6-F1
#
_entry.id   AF-A0A956KXU6-F1
#
_cell.length_a   1.000
_cell.length_b   1.000
_cell.length_c   1.000
_cell.angle_alpha   90.00
_cell.angle_beta   90.00
_cell.angle_gamma   90.00
#
_symmetry.space_group_name_H-M   'P 1'
#
loop_
_entity.id
_entity.type
_entity.pdbx_description
1 polymer ?
#
loop_
_entity_poly.entity_id
_entity_poly.type
_entity_poly.pdbx_seq_one_letter_code
_entity_poly.pdbx_strand_id
1 'polypeptide(L)'
;MTTSRTPAALALALAGLGAFGISCTAILAPRDDVQRCGTADDCEPTGDNRYVPVCRFDDPTLDADEFDKICVADFKPSVGCNPMNYTTKQGSSEPHPFREAFDRLADAARYVQCDPMTQLGTMGCPPAGSACNEGLAVNDVGLCDDTDPSTPKAYQISDVDLPGSVEDPFGHEVRDQFCRSYFCDDRFVCDLDTNFCVVCDDSETYGRGGCGQIYTGGARSCAYEDGGACKGADVNDETITIGACM
;
A
#
# COMPACT_ATOMS: atom_id res chain seq x y z
N MET A 1 87.14 70.69 10.73
CA MET A 1 87.27 69.37 10.07
C MET A 1 85.89 68.72 10.18
N THR A 2 85.01 68.67 9.16
CA THR A 2 85.09 67.96 7.86
C THR A 2 85.49 66.47 8.05
N THR A 3 84.75 65.47 7.55
CA THR A 3 83.78 65.49 6.42
C THR A 3 82.66 64.41 6.54
N SER A 4 81.57 64.62 5.82
CA SER A 4 80.35 63.79 5.70
C SER A 4 80.49 62.58 4.73
N ARG A 5 79.61 61.55 4.86
CA ARG A 5 78.76 61.04 3.74
C ARG A 5 77.76 59.92 4.13
N THR A 6 76.46 60.23 4.05
CA THR A 6 75.32 59.34 3.65
C THR A 6 75.08 59.47 2.12
N PRO A 7 74.15 58.76 1.42
CA PRO A 7 72.89 58.05 1.80
C PRO A 7 72.85 56.58 1.26
N ALA A 8 71.75 55.85 0.93
CA ALA A 8 70.32 56.14 0.69
C ALA A 8 69.37 54.90 0.69
N ALA A 9 68.05 55.17 0.71
CA ALA A 9 66.92 54.49 0.02
C ALA A 9 66.53 53.02 0.38
N LEU A 10 65.31 52.74 0.90
CA LEU A 10 63.97 52.57 0.24
C LEU A 10 63.88 51.28 -0.63
N ALA A 11 62.79 50.48 -0.67
CA ALA A 11 61.40 50.48 -0.14
C ALA A 11 60.98 49.00 0.16
N LEU A 12 59.96 48.58 0.95
CA LEU A 12 58.56 48.96 1.23
C LEU A 12 57.49 48.40 0.26
N ALA A 13 56.89 47.24 0.61
CA ALA A 13 55.55 46.71 0.24
C ALA A 13 55.25 45.49 1.16
N LEU A 14 54.20 45.44 2.00
CA LEU A 14 52.78 45.08 1.75
C LEU A 14 52.59 43.73 1.03
N ALA A 15 51.71 42.79 1.42
CA ALA A 15 50.80 42.57 2.57
C ALA A 15 50.65 41.02 2.74
N GLY A 16 50.17 40.38 3.81
CA GLY A 16 48.91 40.53 4.54
C GLY A 16 48.03 39.28 4.34
N LEU A 17 47.34 38.79 5.40
CA LEU A 17 46.50 37.55 5.46
C LEU A 17 47.30 36.22 5.42
N GLY A 18 46.90 35.15 6.09
CA GLY A 18 45.77 34.91 6.99
C GLY A 18 45.88 33.51 7.62
N ALA A 19 45.11 33.23 8.69
CA ALA A 19 45.29 32.01 9.49
C ALA A 19 44.93 30.71 8.75
N PHE A 20 45.85 29.74 8.76
CA PHE A 20 45.60 28.32 8.48
C PHE A 20 46.48 27.46 9.41
N GLY A 21 46.01 26.36 10.00
CA GLY A 21 44.65 25.85 10.02
C GLY A 21 44.33 25.28 11.39
N ILE A 22 43.15 25.63 11.91
CA ILE A 22 42.48 24.82 12.92
C ILE A 22 42.30 23.45 12.28
N SER A 23 42.77 22.38 12.93
CA SER A 23 42.49 21.03 12.47
C SER A 23 41.00 20.78 12.63
N CYS A 24 40.24 21.03 11.56
CA CYS A 24 38.91 20.51 11.42
C CYS A 24 39.01 18.98 11.49
N THR A 25 38.76 18.42 12.67
CA THR A 25 38.17 17.10 12.79
C THR A 25 36.80 17.18 12.12
N ALA A 26 36.80 17.13 10.79
CA ALA A 26 35.69 16.64 10.01
C ALA A 26 35.56 15.15 10.36
N ILE A 27 35.04 14.90 11.56
CA ILE A 27 34.18 13.74 11.77
C ILE A 27 33.17 13.87 10.64
N LEU A 28 33.22 12.93 9.72
CA LEU A 28 32.14 12.72 8.78
C LEU A 28 30.94 12.36 9.64
N ALA A 29 30.17 13.37 10.05
CA ALA A 29 28.80 13.14 10.44
C ALA A 29 28.20 12.37 9.26
N PRO A 30 27.74 11.12 9.47
CA PRO A 30 27.01 10.45 8.41
C PRO A 30 25.91 11.40 7.97
N ARG A 31 25.63 11.47 6.67
CA ARG A 31 24.41 12.14 6.24
C ARG A 31 23.27 11.31 6.80
N ASP A 32 22.66 11.82 7.85
CA ASP A 32 21.35 11.38 8.31
C ASP A 32 20.36 11.83 7.23
N ASP A 33 20.34 11.07 6.13
CA ASP A 33 19.28 11.14 5.11
C ASP A 33 17.94 10.66 5.70
N VAL A 34 17.97 10.16 6.94
CA VAL A 34 16.87 9.75 7.80
C VAL A 34 16.55 10.88 8.78
N GLN A 35 15.39 11.51 8.61
CA GLN A 35 14.90 12.56 9.51
C GLN A 35 14.53 11.95 10.88
N ARG A 36 15.08 12.51 11.96
CA ARG A 36 14.72 12.14 13.35
C ARG A 36 13.51 12.94 13.83
N CYS A 37 12.74 12.38 14.77
CA CYS A 37 11.50 12.98 15.24
C CYS A 37 11.19 12.63 16.72
N GLY A 38 10.39 13.46 17.38
CA GLY A 38 9.71 13.12 18.63
C GLY A 38 8.27 12.64 18.38
N THR A 39 7.57 13.31 17.45
CA THR A 39 6.21 12.98 16.99
C THR A 39 6.12 12.99 15.45
N ALA A 40 5.00 12.53 14.90
CA ALA A 40 4.77 12.55 13.45
C ALA A 40 4.70 13.98 12.86
N ASP A 41 4.43 15.00 13.67
CA ASP A 41 4.38 16.41 13.23
C ASP A 41 5.78 16.98 12.95
N ASP A 42 6.84 16.37 13.49
CA ASP A 42 8.23 16.76 13.24
C ASP A 42 8.74 16.33 11.85
N CYS A 43 7.95 15.51 11.13
CA CYS A 43 8.32 14.86 9.89
C CYS A 43 7.90 15.64 8.64
N GLU A 44 8.73 15.64 7.60
CA GLU A 44 8.36 16.25 6.32
C GLU A 44 7.20 15.46 5.65
N PRO A 45 6.26 16.15 4.96
CA PRO A 45 5.25 15.48 4.16
C PRO A 45 5.87 14.58 3.10
N THR A 46 5.33 13.37 2.97
CA THR A 46 5.79 12.30 2.07
C THR A 46 5.82 12.66 0.58
N GLY A 47 5.12 13.74 0.17
CA GLY A 47 4.93 14.13 -1.23
C GLY A 47 3.97 13.23 -2.01
N ASP A 48 3.45 12.17 -1.38
CA ASP A 48 2.57 11.16 -1.96
C ASP A 48 1.36 10.97 -1.04
N ASN A 49 0.16 11.25 -1.56
CA ASN A 49 -1.09 11.28 -0.81
C ASN A 49 -1.54 9.90 -0.27
N ARG A 50 -0.94 8.81 -0.76
CA ARG A 50 -1.16 7.44 -0.27
C ARG A 50 -0.45 7.19 1.06
N TYR A 51 0.59 7.97 1.36
CA TYR A 51 1.42 7.81 2.56
C TYR A 51 1.26 8.98 3.51
N VAL A 52 1.37 8.71 4.80
CA VAL A 52 1.48 9.71 5.86
C VAL A 52 2.85 9.58 6.53
N PRO A 53 3.47 10.69 6.97
CA PRO A 53 4.67 10.58 7.78
C PRO A 53 4.31 9.99 9.15
N VAL A 54 5.08 8.99 9.59
CA VAL A 54 4.96 8.36 10.91
C VAL A 54 6.30 8.42 11.60
N CYS A 55 6.28 8.78 12.89
CA CYS A 55 7.46 8.80 13.74
C CYS A 55 7.56 7.50 14.55
N ARG A 56 8.38 6.54 14.10
CA ARG A 56 8.53 5.22 14.73
C ARG A 56 9.99 4.77 14.83
N PHE A 57 10.21 3.65 15.51
CA PHE A 57 11.47 2.91 15.43
C PHE A 57 11.40 1.94 14.26
N ASP A 58 12.49 1.82 13.51
CA ASP A 58 12.59 0.89 12.37
C ASP A 58 12.92 -0.55 12.83
N ASP A 59 13.38 -0.70 14.08
CA ASP A 59 13.60 -2.00 14.73
C ASP A 59 12.65 -2.16 15.93
N PRO A 60 11.69 -3.11 15.88
CA PRO A 60 10.75 -3.35 16.97
C PRO A 60 11.35 -4.12 18.17
N THR A 61 12.64 -4.50 18.11
CA THR A 61 13.35 -5.22 19.18
C THR A 61 14.18 -4.33 20.10
N LEU A 62 14.28 -3.04 19.79
CA LEU A 62 15.02 -2.05 20.58
C LEU A 62 14.08 -1.21 21.46
N ASP A 63 14.48 -0.96 22.71
CA ASP A 63 13.66 -0.19 23.65
C ASP A 63 13.49 1.26 23.19
N ALA A 64 12.23 1.70 23.15
CA ALA A 64 11.80 2.98 22.61
C ALA A 64 12.32 4.23 23.36
N ASP A 65 12.95 4.02 24.52
CA ASP A 65 13.49 5.05 25.39
C ASP A 65 15.02 5.25 25.21
N GLU A 66 15.71 4.38 24.45
CA GLU A 66 17.19 4.38 24.33
C GLU A 66 17.72 4.88 22.96
N PHE A 67 16.85 4.99 21.94
CA PHE A 67 17.21 5.39 20.58
C PHE A 67 16.36 6.60 20.12
N ASP A 68 16.81 7.32 19.08
CA ASP A 68 15.98 8.35 18.43
C ASP A 68 15.01 7.71 17.43
N LYS A 69 13.75 8.13 17.44
CA LYS A 69 12.76 7.74 16.42
C LYS A 69 13.08 8.40 15.09
N ILE A 70 12.62 7.76 14.02
CA ILE A 70 12.79 8.24 12.66
C ILE A 70 11.44 8.45 11.96
N CYS A 71 11.44 9.40 11.04
CA CYS A 71 10.34 9.63 10.13
C CYS A 71 10.38 8.60 9.01
N VAL A 72 9.30 7.84 8.87
CA VAL A 72 9.06 6.94 7.76
C VAL A 72 7.79 7.35 7.02
N ALA A 73 7.73 7.10 5.73
CA ALA A 73 6.47 7.09 5.00
C ALA A 73 5.76 5.79 5.33
N ASP A 74 4.61 5.87 6.02
CA ASP A 74 3.73 4.73 6.26
C ASP A 74 2.46 4.88 5.44
N PHE A 75 1.79 3.78 5.13
CA PHE A 75 0.53 3.85 4.38
C PHE A 75 -0.54 4.56 5.20
N LYS A 76 -1.34 5.42 4.56
CA LYS A 76 -2.40 6.18 5.22
C LYS A 76 -3.42 5.22 5.87
N PRO A 77 -3.44 5.05 7.21
CA PRO A 77 -4.13 3.94 7.88
C PRO A 77 -5.65 4.20 8.04
N SER A 78 -6.19 5.17 7.30
CA SER A 78 -7.55 5.70 7.46
C SER A 78 -8.30 5.82 6.13
N VAL A 79 -7.88 5.08 5.10
CA VAL A 79 -8.58 5.03 3.81
C VAL A 79 -9.76 4.09 3.96
N GLY A 80 -10.96 4.66 4.09
CA GLY A 80 -12.17 3.87 4.32
C GLY A 80 -12.58 3.10 3.06
N CYS A 81 -12.92 1.82 3.19
CA CYS A 81 -13.40 0.98 2.09
C CYS A 81 -14.93 0.74 2.14
N ASN A 82 -15.66 1.66 2.77
CA ASN A 82 -17.12 1.66 2.76
C ASN A 82 -17.67 2.53 1.61
N PRO A 83 -18.31 1.96 0.57
CA PRO A 83 -18.82 2.71 -0.58
C PRO A 83 -19.93 3.71 -0.22
N MET A 84 -20.57 3.59 0.96
CA MET A 84 -21.52 4.60 1.46
C MET A 84 -20.87 5.95 1.76
N ASN A 85 -19.55 5.99 2.02
CA ASN A 85 -18.81 7.23 2.27
C ASN A 85 -18.46 7.99 0.98
N TYR A 86 -18.66 7.36 -0.18
CA TYR A 86 -18.25 7.84 -1.50
C TYR A 86 -19.47 8.09 -2.40
N THR A 87 -20.45 8.86 -1.94
CA THR A 87 -21.70 9.07 -2.72
C THR A 87 -21.48 9.88 -3.99
N THR A 88 -20.58 10.86 -3.96
CA THR A 88 -20.25 11.76 -5.09
C THR A 88 -18.76 12.06 -5.12
N LYS A 89 -18.25 12.45 -6.29
CA LYS A 89 -16.92 13.06 -6.44
C LYS A 89 -16.83 14.37 -5.64
N GLN A 90 -15.63 14.73 -5.18
CA GLN A 90 -15.34 15.91 -4.39
C GLN A 90 -15.72 17.19 -5.16
N GLY A 91 -16.62 17.99 -4.58
CA GLY A 91 -17.08 19.23 -5.20
C GLY A 91 -17.97 19.06 -6.45
N SER A 92 -18.44 17.85 -6.73
CA SER A 92 -19.30 17.52 -7.89
C SER A 92 -20.63 16.89 -7.45
N SER A 93 -21.59 16.86 -8.38
CA SER A 93 -22.83 16.08 -8.25
C SER A 93 -22.76 14.71 -8.95
N GLU A 94 -21.64 14.39 -9.60
CA GLU A 94 -21.42 13.09 -10.24
C GLU A 94 -21.18 11.99 -9.19
N PRO A 95 -21.73 10.77 -9.40
CA PRO A 95 -21.39 9.60 -8.59
C PRO A 95 -19.88 9.34 -8.54
N HIS A 96 -19.42 8.85 -7.40
CA HIS A 96 -18.04 8.42 -7.25
C HIS A 96 -17.81 7.06 -7.95
N PRO A 97 -16.68 6.83 -8.64
CA PRO A 97 -16.44 5.57 -9.35
C PRO A 97 -16.54 4.32 -8.47
N PHE A 98 -16.08 4.41 -7.22
CA PHE A 98 -16.17 3.31 -6.25
C PHE A 98 -17.63 2.92 -5.98
N ARG A 99 -18.49 3.92 -5.75
CA ARG A 99 -19.90 3.70 -5.45
C ARG A 99 -20.63 3.17 -6.66
N GLU A 100 -20.38 3.73 -7.84
CA GLU A 100 -20.98 3.27 -9.09
C GLU A 100 -20.58 1.81 -9.41
N ALA A 101 -19.30 1.46 -9.22
CA ALA A 101 -18.84 0.09 -9.40
C ALA A 101 -19.47 -0.86 -8.35
N PHE A 102 -19.59 -0.44 -7.09
CA PHE A 102 -20.24 -1.25 -6.06
C PHE A 102 -21.72 -1.47 -6.38
N ASP A 103 -22.47 -0.42 -6.68
CA ASP A 103 -23.90 -0.50 -7.06
C ASP A 103 -24.14 -1.37 -8.32
N ARG A 104 -23.15 -1.47 -9.21
CA ARG A 104 -23.21 -2.27 -10.44
C ARG A 104 -22.79 -3.73 -10.26
N LEU A 105 -21.86 -4.00 -9.34
CA LEU A 105 -21.16 -5.29 -9.23
C LEU A 105 -21.52 -6.07 -7.96
N ALA A 106 -22.03 -5.43 -6.91
CA ALA A 106 -22.54 -6.07 -5.69
C ALA A 106 -23.93 -6.74 -5.86
N ASP A 107 -24.23 -7.24 -7.06
CA ASP A 107 -25.47 -7.98 -7.33
C ASP A 107 -25.26 -9.48 -7.06
N ALA A 108 -26.01 -10.03 -6.12
CA ALA A 108 -26.02 -11.44 -5.76
C ALA A 108 -26.13 -12.38 -6.98
N ALA A 109 -26.83 -11.98 -8.04
CA ALA A 109 -26.99 -12.77 -9.26
C ALA A 109 -25.68 -12.99 -10.04
N ARG A 110 -24.63 -12.21 -9.77
CA ARG A 110 -23.31 -12.31 -10.40
C ARG A 110 -22.42 -13.39 -9.79
N TYR A 111 -22.75 -13.86 -8.58
CA TYR A 111 -21.98 -14.86 -7.84
C TYR A 111 -22.45 -16.27 -8.17
N VAL A 112 -22.20 -16.64 -9.44
CA VAL A 112 -22.61 -17.92 -10.01
C VAL A 112 -21.73 -19.05 -9.44
N GLN A 113 -22.38 -20.08 -8.89
CA GLN A 113 -21.74 -21.33 -8.50
C GLN A 113 -21.09 -22.03 -9.70
N CYS A 114 -20.06 -22.83 -9.45
CA CYS A 114 -19.43 -23.63 -10.51
C CYS A 114 -20.41 -24.65 -11.11
N ASP A 115 -20.50 -24.71 -12.43
CA ASP A 115 -21.22 -25.76 -13.14
C ASP A 115 -20.66 -27.14 -12.75
N PRO A 116 -21.47 -28.02 -12.11
CA PRO A 116 -21.02 -29.33 -11.66
C PRO A 116 -20.58 -30.25 -12.82
N MET A 117 -20.94 -29.93 -14.07
CA MET A 117 -20.59 -30.72 -15.26
C MET A 117 -19.32 -30.25 -15.96
N THR A 118 -18.91 -28.99 -15.81
CA THR A 118 -17.83 -28.40 -16.64
C THR A 118 -16.77 -27.60 -15.87
N GLN A 119 -17.03 -27.18 -14.63
CA GLN A 119 -16.17 -26.26 -13.88
C GLN A 119 -15.60 -26.84 -12.58
N LEU A 120 -16.05 -28.03 -12.12
CA LEU A 120 -15.40 -28.66 -10.96
C LEU A 120 -13.91 -28.93 -11.22
N GLY A 121 -13.10 -28.73 -10.20
CA GLY A 121 -11.65 -28.85 -10.27
C GLY A 121 -10.91 -27.63 -10.83
N THR A 122 -11.57 -26.59 -11.36
CA THR A 122 -10.91 -25.34 -11.76
C THR A 122 -10.64 -24.43 -10.55
N MET A 123 -9.79 -23.42 -10.73
CA MET A 123 -9.45 -22.47 -9.68
C MET A 123 -10.70 -21.76 -9.13
N GLY A 124 -10.83 -21.70 -7.81
CA GLY A 124 -12.01 -21.17 -7.12
C GLY A 124 -13.27 -22.04 -7.20
N CYS A 125 -13.17 -23.29 -7.66
CA CYS A 125 -14.27 -24.26 -7.65
C CYS A 125 -13.96 -25.46 -6.74
N PRO A 126 -14.98 -26.15 -6.20
CA PRO A 126 -14.79 -27.42 -5.50
C PRO A 126 -14.15 -28.50 -6.41
N PRO A 127 -13.46 -29.50 -5.83
CA PRO A 127 -12.83 -30.59 -6.57
C PRO A 127 -13.79 -31.40 -7.46
N ALA A 128 -13.28 -31.90 -8.58
CA ALA A 128 -13.97 -32.87 -9.42
C ALA A 128 -13.95 -34.26 -8.74
N GLY A 129 -14.86 -34.46 -7.80
CA GLY A 129 -14.94 -35.64 -6.94
C GLY A 129 -13.91 -35.59 -5.79
N SER A 130 -12.64 -35.84 -6.09
CA SER A 130 -11.56 -35.84 -5.08
C SER A 130 -10.24 -35.25 -5.58
N ALA A 131 -10.23 -34.62 -6.75
CA ALA A 131 -9.04 -34.02 -7.36
C ALA A 131 -9.37 -32.66 -7.98
N CYS A 132 -8.39 -31.77 -7.95
CA CYS A 132 -8.39 -30.56 -8.76
C CYS A 132 -7.78 -30.83 -10.14
N ASN A 133 -7.91 -29.88 -11.04
CA ASN A 133 -7.24 -29.94 -12.35
C ASN A 133 -5.71 -29.86 -12.20
N GLU A 134 -4.99 -30.24 -13.25
CA GLU A 134 -3.52 -30.28 -13.24
C GLU A 134 -2.91 -28.93 -12.84
N GLY A 135 -1.97 -28.96 -11.88
CA GLY A 135 -1.33 -27.76 -11.32
C GLY A 135 -2.05 -27.16 -10.10
N LEU A 136 -3.27 -27.61 -9.78
CA LEU A 136 -4.05 -27.12 -8.64
C LEU A 136 -4.13 -28.13 -7.49
N ALA A 137 -4.34 -27.64 -6.28
CA ALA A 137 -4.56 -28.42 -5.06
C ALA A 137 -5.79 -27.89 -4.30
N VAL A 138 -6.27 -28.66 -3.32
CA VAL A 138 -7.37 -28.21 -2.45
C VAL A 138 -6.79 -27.30 -1.36
N ASN A 139 -7.29 -26.07 -1.24
CA ASN A 139 -6.91 -25.12 -0.20
C ASN A 139 -7.65 -25.40 1.13
N ASP A 140 -7.37 -24.57 2.14
CA ASP A 140 -7.92 -24.67 3.50
C ASP A 140 -9.44 -24.45 3.58
N VAL A 141 -10.03 -23.75 2.61
CA VAL A 141 -11.48 -23.57 2.46
C VAL A 141 -12.16 -24.61 1.54
N GLY A 142 -11.43 -25.62 1.08
CA GLY A 142 -11.99 -26.73 0.30
C GLY A 142 -12.18 -26.46 -1.20
N LEU A 143 -11.66 -25.33 -1.69
CA LEU A 143 -11.67 -24.97 -3.11
C LEU A 143 -10.38 -25.40 -3.79
N CYS A 144 -10.43 -25.63 -5.10
CA CYS A 144 -9.25 -25.83 -5.91
C CYS A 144 -8.54 -24.50 -6.14
N ASP A 145 -7.25 -24.49 -5.89
CA ASP A 145 -6.40 -23.30 -5.86
C ASP A 145 -5.02 -23.66 -6.42
N ASP A 146 -4.21 -22.67 -6.77
CA ASP A 146 -2.81 -22.95 -7.08
C ASP A 146 -1.98 -23.17 -5.79
N THR A 147 -0.69 -23.44 -5.93
CA THR A 147 0.21 -23.72 -4.79
C THR A 147 1.34 -22.70 -4.68
N ASP A 148 1.24 -21.59 -5.40
CA ASP A 148 2.18 -20.48 -5.36
C ASP A 148 1.79 -19.53 -4.20
N PRO A 149 2.63 -19.39 -3.15
CA PRO A 149 2.33 -18.49 -2.04
C PRO A 149 2.37 -17.00 -2.43
N SER A 150 2.68 -16.66 -3.68
CA SER A 150 2.54 -15.30 -4.21
C SER A 150 1.20 -15.03 -4.91
N THR A 151 0.38 -16.06 -5.17
CA THR A 151 -1.00 -15.86 -5.63
C THR A 151 -1.94 -15.71 -4.42
N PRO A 152 -2.81 -14.68 -4.38
CA PRO A 152 -3.84 -14.60 -3.35
C PRO A 152 -4.83 -15.77 -3.43
N LYS A 153 -5.08 -16.44 -2.29
CA LYS A 153 -5.99 -17.59 -2.19
C LYS A 153 -7.35 -17.36 -2.87
N ALA A 154 -7.84 -18.39 -3.55
CA ALA A 154 -9.14 -18.38 -4.22
C ALA A 154 -10.31 -18.64 -3.24
N TYR A 155 -11.31 -17.75 -3.27
CA TYR A 155 -12.55 -17.82 -2.47
C TYR A 155 -13.80 -17.78 -3.35
N GLN A 156 -14.92 -18.29 -2.83
CA GLN A 156 -16.24 -18.19 -3.47
C GLN A 156 -17.28 -17.54 -2.56
N ILE A 157 -18.11 -16.64 -3.13
CA ILE A 157 -19.21 -15.99 -2.41
C ILE A 157 -20.41 -16.94 -2.21
N SER A 158 -20.53 -17.97 -3.05
CA SER A 158 -21.59 -18.98 -2.91
C SER A 158 -21.49 -19.83 -1.64
N ASP A 159 -20.34 -19.80 -0.95
CA ASP A 159 -20.07 -20.48 0.31
C ASP A 159 -19.96 -19.49 1.49
N VAL A 160 -20.49 -18.26 1.38
CA VAL A 160 -20.52 -17.30 2.50
C VAL A 160 -21.50 -17.74 3.60
N ASP A 161 -21.04 -18.67 4.42
CA ASP A 161 -20.58 -18.26 5.75
C ASP A 161 -19.07 -17.91 5.62
N LEU A 162 -18.75 -16.66 5.24
CA LEU A 162 -17.38 -16.15 5.46
C LEU A 162 -17.09 -16.34 6.95
N PRO A 163 -15.97 -16.96 7.37
CA PRO A 163 -15.78 -17.39 8.75
C PRO A 163 -15.88 -16.23 9.77
N GLY A 164 -17.09 -15.96 10.26
CA GLY A 164 -17.39 -14.78 11.07
C GLY A 164 -18.40 -13.79 10.47
N SER A 165 -19.53 -14.26 9.94
CA SER A 165 -20.79 -13.48 9.87
C SER A 165 -20.66 -12.04 9.31
N VAL A 166 -20.13 -11.91 8.10
CA VAL A 166 -20.19 -10.64 7.34
C VAL A 166 -21.64 -10.44 6.88
N GLU A 167 -22.29 -9.34 7.28
CA GLU A 167 -23.73 -9.12 7.02
C GLU A 167 -24.07 -8.92 5.52
N ASP A 168 -23.08 -8.60 4.69
CA ASP A 168 -23.21 -8.56 3.23
C ASP A 168 -21.85 -8.85 2.55
N PRO A 169 -21.63 -10.04 1.95
CA PRO A 169 -20.40 -10.34 1.23
C PRO A 169 -20.36 -9.72 -0.18
N PHE A 170 -21.50 -9.25 -0.70
CA PHE A 170 -21.61 -8.87 -2.10
C PHE A 170 -20.85 -7.57 -2.36
N GLY A 171 -20.11 -7.54 -3.48
CA GLY A 171 -19.21 -6.46 -3.84
C GLY A 171 -17.97 -6.36 -2.94
N HIS A 172 -17.63 -7.37 -2.13
CA HIS A 172 -16.40 -7.33 -1.35
C HIS A 172 -15.14 -7.22 -2.24
N GLU A 173 -15.13 -7.89 -3.40
CA GLU A 173 -14.03 -7.77 -4.36
C GLU A 173 -13.88 -6.35 -4.94
N VAL A 174 -14.97 -5.57 -4.97
CA VAL A 174 -14.98 -4.17 -5.41
C VAL A 174 -14.29 -3.29 -4.36
N ARG A 175 -14.49 -3.61 -3.08
CA ARG A 175 -13.85 -2.93 -1.94
C ARG A 175 -12.36 -3.28 -1.85
N ASP A 176 -12.00 -4.53 -2.10
CA ASP A 176 -10.60 -4.94 -2.25
C ASP A 176 -9.95 -4.20 -3.40
N GLN A 177 -10.56 -4.22 -4.60
CA GLN A 177 -9.99 -3.52 -5.76
C GLN A 177 -9.87 -2.01 -5.54
N PHE A 178 -10.81 -1.39 -4.82
CA PHE A 178 -10.68 0.00 -4.38
C PHE A 178 -9.39 0.21 -3.58
N CYS A 179 -9.12 -0.64 -2.58
CA CYS A 179 -7.91 -0.56 -1.76
C CYS A 179 -6.64 -0.81 -2.59
N ARG A 180 -6.62 -1.86 -3.43
CA ARG A 180 -5.51 -2.17 -4.34
C ARG A 180 -5.19 -1.01 -5.28
N SER A 181 -6.22 -0.42 -5.89
CA SER A 181 -6.06 0.70 -6.81
C SER A 181 -5.62 1.98 -6.09
N TYR A 182 -6.19 2.30 -4.92
CA TYR A 182 -5.82 3.50 -4.15
C TYR A 182 -4.35 3.48 -3.73
N PHE A 183 -3.84 2.33 -3.26
CA PHE A 183 -2.45 2.21 -2.85
C PHE A 183 -1.49 1.84 -3.99
N CYS A 184 -2.00 1.39 -5.13
CA CYS A 184 -1.23 0.80 -6.24
C CYS A 184 -0.44 -0.45 -5.83
N ASP A 185 -1.04 -1.29 -4.97
CA ASP A 185 -0.41 -2.48 -4.39
C ASP A 185 -1.49 -3.54 -4.12
N ASP A 186 -1.37 -4.70 -4.79
CA ASP A 186 -2.38 -5.76 -4.75
C ASP A 186 -2.49 -6.46 -3.37
N ARG A 187 -1.56 -6.18 -2.44
CA ARG A 187 -1.65 -6.65 -1.06
C ARG A 187 -2.68 -5.89 -0.22
N PHE A 188 -3.20 -4.75 -0.68
CA PHE A 188 -4.22 -4.02 0.08
C PHE A 188 -5.61 -4.60 -0.14
N VAL A 189 -6.32 -4.86 0.95
CA VAL A 189 -7.69 -5.42 0.97
C VAL A 189 -8.57 -4.59 1.88
N CYS A 190 -9.89 -4.76 1.77
CA CYS A 190 -10.83 -4.13 2.68
C CYS A 190 -11.07 -5.01 3.91
N ASP A 191 -10.76 -4.52 5.11
CA ASP A 191 -11.27 -5.12 6.34
C ASP A 191 -12.70 -4.61 6.58
N LEU A 192 -13.68 -5.52 6.61
CA LEU A 192 -15.10 -5.20 6.80
C LEU A 192 -15.47 -4.94 8.26
N ASP A 193 -14.68 -5.42 9.23
CA ASP A 193 -14.92 -5.16 10.66
C ASP A 193 -14.58 -3.69 10.99
N THR A 194 -13.46 -3.17 10.46
CA THR A 194 -13.06 -1.76 10.65
C THR A 194 -13.52 -0.80 9.53
N ASN A 195 -13.90 -1.34 8.36
CA ASN A 195 -14.17 -0.61 7.12
C ASN A 195 -12.98 0.24 6.61
N PHE A 196 -11.74 -0.18 6.87
CA PHE A 196 -10.53 0.44 6.35
C PHE A 196 -9.75 -0.50 5.41
N CYS A 197 -9.02 0.10 4.47
CA CYS A 197 -8.03 -0.60 3.67
C CYS A 197 -6.81 -0.95 4.53
N VAL A 198 -6.40 -2.22 4.52
CA VAL A 198 -5.27 -2.75 5.27
C VAL A 198 -4.34 -3.55 4.36
N VAL A 199 -3.08 -3.70 4.73
CA VAL A 199 -2.21 -4.73 4.13
C VAL A 199 -2.76 -6.09 4.55
N CYS A 200 -2.94 -6.99 3.59
CA CYS A 200 -3.52 -8.30 3.89
C CYS A 200 -2.55 -9.21 4.64
N ASP A 201 -3.11 -10.12 5.44
CA ASP A 201 -2.38 -11.16 6.19
C ASP A 201 -2.93 -12.55 5.81
N ASP A 202 -2.06 -13.50 5.46
CA ASP A 202 -2.46 -14.88 5.10
C ASP A 202 -3.04 -15.69 6.29
N SER A 203 -2.83 -15.21 7.52
CA SER A 203 -3.34 -15.81 8.76
C SER A 203 -4.70 -15.25 9.21
N GLU A 204 -5.13 -14.12 8.65
CA GLU A 204 -6.45 -13.54 8.91
C GLU A 204 -7.53 -14.08 7.97
N THR A 205 -8.79 -14.02 8.41
CA THR A 205 -9.93 -14.46 7.57
C THR A 205 -10.17 -13.48 6.42
N TYR A 206 -10.41 -14.00 5.22
CA TYR A 206 -10.84 -13.17 4.09
C TYR A 206 -12.14 -12.40 4.41
N GLY A 207 -12.20 -11.12 4.03
CA GLY A 207 -13.21 -10.17 4.54
C GLY A 207 -12.81 -9.39 5.80
N ARG A 208 -11.76 -9.81 6.52
CA ARG A 208 -11.26 -9.20 7.76
C ARG A 208 -9.76 -8.90 7.71
N GLY A 209 -9.29 -8.41 6.56
CA GLY A 209 -7.86 -8.25 6.31
C GLY A 209 -7.15 -9.51 5.79
N GLY A 210 -7.83 -10.66 5.70
CA GLY A 210 -7.24 -11.86 5.11
C GLY A 210 -6.86 -11.70 3.63
N CYS A 211 -5.71 -12.24 3.22
CA CYS A 211 -5.33 -12.27 1.80
C CYS A 211 -6.25 -13.19 0.99
N GLY A 212 -6.75 -12.70 -0.15
CA GLY A 212 -7.60 -13.50 -1.04
C GLY A 212 -8.13 -12.79 -2.27
N GLN A 213 -8.77 -13.56 -3.14
CA GLN A 213 -9.53 -13.10 -4.30
C GLN A 213 -10.80 -13.92 -4.51
N ILE A 214 -11.91 -13.24 -4.82
CA ILE A 214 -13.16 -13.89 -5.26
C ILE A 214 -13.02 -14.46 -6.68
N TYR A 215 -13.49 -15.70 -6.83
CA TYR A 215 -13.73 -16.39 -8.09
C TYR A 215 -15.23 -16.71 -8.22
N THR A 216 -15.80 -16.59 -9.41
CA THR A 216 -17.19 -16.95 -9.73
C THR A 216 -17.21 -17.83 -10.97
N GLY A 217 -17.97 -18.93 -10.95
CA GLY A 217 -17.98 -19.91 -12.06
C GLY A 217 -16.59 -20.40 -12.50
N GLY A 218 -15.63 -20.52 -11.57
CA GLY A 218 -14.26 -20.96 -11.88
C GLY A 218 -13.35 -19.92 -12.54
N ALA A 219 -13.75 -18.65 -12.57
CA ALA A 219 -12.96 -17.54 -13.07
C ALA A 219 -12.82 -16.44 -12.01
N ARG A 220 -11.66 -15.79 -11.93
CA ARG A 220 -11.42 -14.65 -11.04
C ARG A 220 -12.44 -13.54 -11.32
N SER A 221 -12.97 -12.90 -10.27
CA SER A 221 -13.98 -11.85 -10.43
C SER A 221 -13.45 -10.71 -11.29
N CYS A 222 -14.23 -10.36 -12.31
CA CYS A 222 -13.94 -9.30 -13.28
C CYS A 222 -13.94 -7.88 -12.69
N ALA A 223 -14.19 -7.72 -11.39
CA ALA A 223 -13.99 -6.46 -10.68
C ALA A 223 -12.50 -6.19 -10.43
N TYR A 224 -11.66 -7.22 -10.33
CA TYR A 224 -10.22 -7.04 -10.16
C TYR A 224 -9.54 -6.62 -11.47
N GLU A 225 -8.61 -5.66 -11.37
CA GLU A 225 -7.66 -5.33 -12.44
C GLU A 225 -6.23 -5.38 -11.88
N ASP A 226 -5.33 -6.03 -12.62
CA ASP A 226 -3.93 -6.22 -12.21
C ASP A 226 -3.16 -4.90 -12.20
N GLY A 227 -2.51 -4.58 -11.07
CA GLY A 227 -1.78 -3.31 -10.91
C GLY A 227 -2.69 -2.09 -11.09
N GLY A 228 -3.86 -2.11 -10.45
CA GLY A 228 -4.99 -1.19 -10.62
C GLY A 228 -4.60 0.27 -10.91
N ALA A 229 -4.70 0.65 -12.20
CA ALA A 229 -4.39 1.96 -12.76
C ALA A 229 -3.15 2.70 -12.19
N CYS A 230 -2.04 1.98 -12.02
CA CYS A 230 -0.77 2.55 -11.56
C CYS A 230 -0.19 3.61 -12.53
N LYS A 231 -0.64 4.88 -12.42
CA LYS A 231 -0.10 6.04 -13.14
C LYS A 231 0.13 7.26 -12.23
N GLY A 232 1.04 7.10 -11.26
CA GLY A 232 1.72 8.22 -10.60
C GLY A 232 1.01 8.79 -9.35
N ALA A 233 1.50 9.94 -8.89
CA ALA A 233 1.12 10.58 -7.63
C ALA A 233 -0.29 11.23 -7.63
N ASP A 234 -1.07 11.02 -8.69
CA ASP A 234 -2.42 11.55 -8.88
C ASP A 234 -3.52 10.51 -8.54
N VAL A 235 -3.14 9.36 -7.98
CA VAL A 235 -4.09 8.35 -7.50
C VAL A 235 -4.76 8.84 -6.23
N ASN A 236 -6.05 9.12 -6.32
CA ASN A 236 -6.93 9.47 -5.22
C ASN A 236 -8.19 8.60 -5.31
N ASP A 237 -9.15 8.84 -4.43
CA ASP A 237 -10.43 8.13 -4.42
C ASP A 237 -11.21 8.30 -5.75
N GLU A 238 -11.13 9.46 -6.40
CA GLU A 238 -11.80 9.73 -7.68
C GLU A 238 -11.14 9.08 -8.91
N THR A 239 -9.86 8.73 -8.84
CA THR A 239 -9.06 8.21 -9.98
C THR A 239 -8.73 6.72 -9.89
N ILE A 240 -9.27 6.03 -8.88
CA ILE A 240 -9.25 4.56 -8.79
C ILE A 240 -9.73 3.87 -10.07
N THR A 241 -9.36 2.60 -10.23
CA THR A 241 -9.86 1.75 -11.31
C THR A 241 -10.31 0.39 -10.79
N ILE A 242 -11.52 0.03 -11.22
CA ILE A 242 -12.23 -1.20 -10.88
C ILE A 242 -12.74 -1.79 -12.19
N GLY A 243 -12.59 -3.10 -12.35
CA GLY A 243 -12.87 -3.81 -13.58
C GLY A 243 -14.30 -3.67 -14.08
N ALA A 244 -14.44 -3.61 -15.40
CA ALA A 244 -15.67 -3.20 -16.05
C ALA A 244 -16.74 -4.30 -16.18
N CYS A 245 -16.37 -5.59 -16.02
CA CYS A 245 -17.28 -6.75 -16.09
C CYS A 245 -18.30 -6.72 -17.24
N MET A 246 -17.83 -6.90 -18.48
CA MET A 246 -18.66 -6.93 -19.70
C MET A 246 -19.51 -8.19 -19.85
#